data_AF-A0A1D1YYR7-F1
#
_entry.id   AF-A0A1D1YYR7-F1
#
_cell.length_a   1.000
_cell.length_b   1.000
_cell.length_c   1.000
_cell.angle_alpha   90.00
_cell.angle_beta   90.00
_cell.angle_gamma   90.00
#
_symmetry.space_group_name_H-M   'P 1'
#
loop_
_entity.id
_entity.type
_entity.pdbx_description
1 polymer ?
#
loop_
_entity_poly.entity_id
_entity_poly.type
_entity_poly.pdbx_seq_one_letter_code
_entity_poly.pdbx_strand_id
1 'polypeptide(L)'
;SPACSLLPPFILSLFVVTSLFSPSSAADTMGRVGSLRDDQTLVSAGGGFELGFFIPAVGSTKRYLCIRSTKGQQKPIVWVANREGPLTHSTTSVLRFADDGNLVVADRAGDLVWSTGLPSNASGNRVAQLL
;
A
#
# COMPACT_ATOMS: atom_id res chain seq x y z
N SER A 1 42.31 14.62 -33.63
CA SER A 1 41.79 13.35 -33.10
C SER A 1 41.10 13.63 -31.78
N PRO A 2 39.78 13.40 -31.62
CA PRO A 2 39.14 13.64 -30.33
C PRO A 2 39.39 12.45 -29.40
N ALA A 3 39.74 12.77 -28.16
CA ALA A 3 39.95 11.78 -27.10
C ALA A 3 38.59 11.24 -26.64
N CYS A 4 38.40 9.94 -26.81
CA CYS A 4 37.26 9.21 -26.30
C CYS A 4 37.44 9.04 -24.79
N SER A 5 36.85 9.93 -23.99
CA SER A 5 36.88 9.86 -22.53
C SER A 5 35.93 8.76 -22.06
N LEU A 6 36.49 7.65 -21.59
CA LEU A 6 35.75 6.55 -20.97
C LEU A 6 35.23 6.99 -19.60
N LEU A 7 33.92 6.93 -19.39
CA LEU A 7 33.30 7.19 -18.10
C LEU A 7 33.72 6.11 -17.09
N PRO A 8 34.02 6.46 -15.82
CA PRO A 8 34.46 5.50 -14.82
C PRO A 8 33.35 4.50 -14.44
N PRO A 9 33.69 3.22 -14.18
CA PRO A 9 32.73 2.13 -13.98
C PRO A 9 31.80 2.33 -12.78
N PHE A 10 32.21 3.12 -11.78
CA PHE A 10 31.38 3.49 -10.64
C PHE A 10 30.15 4.31 -11.03
N ILE A 11 30.29 5.20 -12.02
CA ILE A 11 29.17 6.04 -12.48
C ILE A 11 28.15 5.19 -13.23
N LEU A 12 28.63 4.24 -14.04
CA LEU A 12 27.78 3.28 -14.73
C LEU A 12 27.03 2.38 -13.73
N SER A 13 27.72 1.89 -12.69
CA SER A 13 27.14 1.09 -11.61
C SER A 13 26.02 1.85 -10.87
N LEU A 14 26.27 3.11 -10.50
CA LEU A 14 25.25 3.95 -9.86
C LEU A 14 24.02 4.16 -10.75
N PHE A 15 24.23 4.38 -12.05
CA PHE A 15 23.15 4.59 -13.02
C PHE A 15 22.31 3.33 -13.25
N VAL A 16 22.94 2.15 -13.23
CA VAL A 16 22.24 0.86 -13.31
C VAL A 16 21.39 0.64 -12.05
N VAL A 17 21.90 0.95 -10.86
CA VAL A 17 21.15 0.81 -9.60
C VAL A 17 19.95 1.77 -9.55
N THR A 18 20.08 3.01 -10.03
CA THR A 18 18.94 3.95 -10.09
C THR A 18 17.91 3.57 -11.16
N SER A 19 18.34 2.95 -12.27
CA SER A 19 17.45 2.52 -13.35
C SER A 19 16.61 1.27 -13.03
N LEU A 20 16.91 0.55 -11.94
CA LEU A 20 16.10 -0.57 -11.45
C LEU A 20 14.87 -0.11 -10.65
N PHE A 21 14.85 1.13 -10.18
CA PHE A 21 13.66 1.72 -9.54
C PHE A 21 12.72 2.27 -10.61
N SER A 22 12.06 1.38 -11.34
CA SER A 22 10.81 1.75 -11.99
C SER A 22 9.79 2.02 -10.89
N PRO A 23 9.22 3.23 -10.75
CA PRO A 23 8.04 3.38 -9.90
C PRO A 23 6.95 2.54 -10.56
N SER A 24 6.68 1.36 -10.00
CA SER A 24 5.44 0.64 -10.31
C SER A 24 4.32 1.64 -10.06
N SER A 25 3.62 2.06 -11.12
CA SER A 25 2.44 2.90 -10.97
C SER A 25 1.42 2.11 -10.16
N ALA A 26 1.36 2.37 -8.86
CA ALA A 26 0.34 1.81 -8.00
C ALA A 26 -1.03 2.24 -8.53
N ALA A 27 -1.94 1.28 -8.66
CA ALA A 27 -3.30 1.57 -9.08
C ALA A 27 -3.99 2.45 -8.02
N ASP A 28 -4.93 3.28 -8.44
CA ASP A 28 -5.82 4.01 -7.52
C ASP A 28 -7.03 3.15 -7.13
N THR A 29 -7.23 2.01 -7.78
CA THR A 29 -8.40 1.15 -7.67
C THR A 29 -8.06 -0.30 -7.33
N MET A 30 -8.97 -0.96 -6.61
CA MET A 30 -8.94 -2.39 -6.33
C MET A 30 -10.34 -2.98 -6.51
N GLY A 31 -10.47 -3.97 -7.40
CA GLY A 31 -11.70 -4.72 -7.60
C GLY A 31 -11.85 -5.91 -6.66
N ARG A 32 -12.98 -6.62 -6.75
CA ARG A 32 -13.35 -7.74 -5.85
C ARG A 32 -12.35 -8.90 -5.78
N VAL A 33 -11.68 -9.21 -6.89
CA VAL A 33 -10.67 -10.28 -6.97
C VAL A 33 -9.28 -9.79 -6.53
N GLY A 34 -9.12 -8.47 -6.39
CA GLY A 34 -7.89 -7.83 -5.95
C GLY A 34 -7.68 -7.94 -4.44
N SER A 35 -6.42 -7.78 -4.05
CA SER A 35 -6.03 -7.59 -2.66
C SER A 35 -4.79 -6.71 -2.59
N LEU A 36 -4.56 -6.09 -1.44
CA LEU A 36 -3.37 -5.32 -1.13
C LEU A 36 -2.68 -5.93 0.10
N ARG A 37 -1.38 -6.18 -0.03
CA ARG A 37 -0.49 -6.72 1.01
C ARG A 37 0.50 -5.67 1.52
N ASP A 38 1.35 -6.02 2.48
CA ASP A 38 2.23 -5.07 3.18
C ASP A 38 3.17 -4.26 2.27
N ASP A 39 3.58 -4.81 1.14
CA ASP A 39 4.47 -4.18 0.16
C ASP A 39 3.74 -3.47 -0.98
N GLN A 40 2.41 -3.44 -0.93
CA GLN A 40 1.55 -2.89 -1.97
C GLN A 40 0.80 -1.69 -1.44
N THR A 41 0.57 -0.71 -2.31
CA THR A 41 -0.22 0.48 -2.00
C THR A 41 -1.18 0.81 -3.13
N LEU A 42 -2.28 1.51 -2.79
CA LEU A 42 -3.04 2.28 -3.76
C LEU A 42 -2.56 3.73 -3.70
N VAL A 43 -2.43 4.37 -4.86
CA VAL A 43 -2.01 5.77 -4.95
C VAL A 43 -3.13 6.56 -5.61
N SER A 44 -3.50 7.69 -4.99
CA SER A 44 -4.62 8.50 -5.47
C SER A 44 -4.35 9.04 -6.87
N ALA A 45 -5.41 9.42 -7.57
CA ALA A 45 -5.25 10.21 -8.78
C ALA A 45 -4.41 11.48 -8.47
N GLY A 46 -3.37 11.73 -9.27
CA GLY A 46 -2.42 12.83 -9.03
C GLY A 46 -1.37 12.57 -7.92
N GLY A 47 -1.38 11.39 -7.30
CA GLY A 47 -0.33 10.93 -6.40
C GLY A 47 -0.21 11.70 -5.09
N GLY A 48 -1.28 12.32 -4.60
CA GLY A 48 -1.30 13.11 -3.37
C GLY A 48 -1.41 12.26 -2.10
N PHE A 49 -2.05 11.09 -2.21
CA PHE A 49 -2.29 10.18 -1.11
C PHE A 49 -1.90 8.75 -1.47
N GLU A 50 -1.54 7.99 -0.44
CA GLU A 50 -1.20 6.58 -0.55
C GLU A 50 -1.93 5.80 0.56
N LEU A 51 -2.64 4.74 0.16
CA LEU A 51 -3.28 3.78 1.05
C LEU A 51 -2.41 2.52 1.12
N GLY A 52 -2.07 2.09 2.33
CA GLY A 52 -1.23 0.91 2.54
C GLY A 52 -1.16 0.47 3.99
N PHE A 53 -0.43 -0.62 4.25
CA PHE A 53 -0.15 -1.07 5.61
C PHE A 53 1.13 -0.41 6.15
N PHE A 54 1.05 0.15 7.36
CA PHE A 54 2.16 0.83 8.00
C PHE A 54 2.34 0.43 9.45
N ILE A 55 3.59 0.48 9.90
CA ILE A 55 3.98 0.35 11.30
C ILE A 55 4.35 1.75 11.80
N PRO A 56 3.55 2.38 12.68
CA PRO A 56 3.71 3.79 13.03
C PRO A 56 4.89 4.08 13.98
N ALA A 57 5.43 3.06 14.64
CA ALA A 57 6.49 3.23 15.63
C ALA A 57 7.63 2.21 15.43
N VAL A 58 8.87 2.70 15.53
CA VAL A 58 10.07 1.86 15.47
C VAL A 58 10.04 0.83 16.60
N GLY A 59 10.27 -0.44 16.27
CA GLY A 59 10.22 -1.54 17.24
C GLY A 59 8.81 -2.07 17.56
N SER A 60 7.76 -1.52 16.95
CA SER A 60 6.41 -2.08 17.04
C SER A 60 6.19 -3.17 15.99
N THR A 61 5.37 -4.17 16.31
CA THR A 61 4.84 -5.15 15.35
C THR A 61 3.40 -4.85 14.93
N LYS A 62 2.80 -3.79 15.49
CA LYS A 62 1.42 -3.40 15.22
C LYS A 62 1.29 -2.81 13.83
N ARG A 63 0.50 -3.48 12.98
CA ARG A 63 0.22 -3.00 11.61
C ARG A 63 -1.16 -2.40 11.51
N TYR A 64 -1.22 -1.32 10.74
CA TYR A 64 -2.44 -0.57 10.49
C TYR A 64 -2.60 -0.30 8.99
N LEU A 65 -3.83 -0.39 8.49
CA LEU A 65 -4.18 0.14 7.19
C LEU A 65 -4.39 1.65 7.33
N CYS A 66 -3.57 2.44 6.64
CA CYS A 66 -3.60 3.89 6.74
C CYS A 66 -3.64 4.56 5.37
N ILE A 67 -4.19 5.77 5.33
CA ILE A 67 -3.94 6.74 4.27
C ILE A 67 -2.89 7.72 4.77
N ARG A 68 -1.86 7.96 3.97
CA ARG A 68 -0.85 8.99 4.23
C ARG A 68 -0.74 9.97 3.07
N SER A 69 -0.35 11.20 3.38
CA SER A 69 0.04 12.18 2.36
C SER A 69 1.40 11.80 1.77
N THR A 70 1.53 11.89 0.46
CA THR A 70 2.82 11.74 -0.24
C THR A 70 3.66 13.02 -0.19
N LYS A 71 3.04 14.15 0.19
CA LYS A 71 3.65 15.47 0.28
C LYS A 71 4.28 15.71 1.66
N GLY A 72 5.40 16.45 1.66
CA GLY A 72 6.14 16.79 2.87
C GLY A 72 7.11 15.68 3.30
N GLN A 73 8.15 16.05 4.05
CA GLN A 73 9.23 15.12 4.41
C GLN A 73 8.77 13.98 5.34
N GLN A 74 7.77 14.25 6.18
CA GLN A 74 7.30 13.29 7.19
C GLN A 74 6.19 12.36 6.66
N LYS A 75 5.65 12.58 5.46
CA LYS A 75 4.55 11.79 4.85
C LYS A 75 3.46 11.42 5.87
N PRO A 76 2.77 12.43 6.45
CA PRO A 76 1.93 12.22 7.63
C PRO A 76 0.77 11.26 7.35
N ILE A 77 0.45 10.42 8.34
CA ILE A 77 -0.76 9.61 8.34
C ILE A 77 -1.96 10.51 8.57
N VAL A 78 -2.94 10.48 7.66
CA VAL A 78 -4.15 11.30 7.72
C VAL A 78 -5.39 10.50 8.12
N TRP A 79 -5.36 9.18 7.94
CA TRP A 79 -6.46 8.29 8.33
C TRP A 79 -5.97 6.87 8.65
N VAL A 80 -6.67 6.16 9.55
CA VAL A 80 -6.34 4.80 10.02
C VAL A 80 -7.62 3.98 10.14
N ALA A 81 -7.72 2.86 9.42
CA ALA A 81 -8.91 2.00 9.44
C ALA A 81 -9.08 1.25 10.76
N ASN A 82 -8.09 0.42 11.09
CA ASN A 82 -8.11 -0.49 12.22
C ASN A 82 -7.43 0.12 13.45
N ARG A 83 -7.80 1.37 13.79
CA ARG A 83 -7.19 2.13 14.91
C ARG A 83 -7.35 1.43 16.26
N GLU A 84 -8.53 0.88 16.52
CA GLU A 84 -8.87 0.21 17.78
C GLU A 84 -8.32 -1.24 17.85
N GLY A 85 -8.03 -1.84 16.69
CA GLY A 85 -7.66 -3.26 16.54
C GLY A 85 -6.49 -3.44 15.58
N PRO A 86 -5.24 -3.16 16.01
CA PRO A 86 -4.07 -3.44 15.18
C PRO A 86 -3.90 -4.93 14.92
N LEU A 87 -3.27 -5.26 13.78
CA LEU A 87 -2.74 -6.60 13.56
C LEU A 87 -1.44 -6.76 14.38
N THR A 88 -1.43 -7.65 15.36
CA THR A 88 -0.33 -7.80 16.35
C THR A 88 0.53 -9.04 16.16
N HIS A 89 -0.04 -10.14 15.66
CA HIS A 89 0.61 -11.46 15.65
C HIS A 89 1.01 -11.97 14.27
N SER A 90 0.40 -11.44 13.20
CA SER A 90 0.69 -11.92 11.85
C SER A 90 1.88 -11.23 11.24
N THR A 91 2.67 -11.95 10.44
CA THR A 91 3.72 -11.37 9.60
C THR A 91 3.18 -10.71 8.34
N THR A 92 1.89 -10.92 8.04
CA THR A 92 1.26 -10.53 6.78
C THR A 92 -0.11 -9.90 7.01
N SER A 93 -0.29 -8.71 6.44
CA SER A 93 -1.57 -8.01 6.41
C SER A 93 -2.21 -8.14 5.03
N VAL A 94 -3.54 -8.22 4.98
CA VAL A 94 -4.27 -8.17 3.72
C VAL A 94 -5.50 -7.27 3.81
N LEU A 95 -5.64 -6.41 2.82
CA LEU A 95 -6.87 -5.70 2.50
C LEU A 95 -7.49 -6.39 1.29
N ARG A 96 -8.76 -6.81 1.40
CA ARG A 96 -9.47 -7.50 0.32
C ARG A 96 -10.98 -7.33 0.47
N PHE A 97 -11.72 -7.69 -0.56
CA PHE A 97 -13.15 -7.92 -0.42
C PHE A 97 -13.44 -9.28 0.23
N ALA A 98 -14.42 -9.30 1.14
CA ALA A 98 -15.04 -10.52 1.63
C ALA A 98 -16.20 -10.95 0.70
N ASP A 99 -16.71 -12.16 0.90
CA ASP A 99 -17.72 -12.75 0.01
C ASP A 99 -19.03 -11.95 0.00
N ASP A 100 -19.36 -11.33 1.13
CA ASP A 100 -20.48 -10.42 1.34
C ASP A 100 -20.29 -9.03 0.69
N GLY A 101 -19.14 -8.81 0.04
CA GLY A 101 -18.77 -7.57 -0.63
C GLY A 101 -18.25 -6.48 0.31
N ASN A 102 -18.07 -6.75 1.60
CA ASN A 102 -17.40 -5.80 2.49
C ASN A 102 -15.90 -5.73 2.21
N LEU A 103 -15.31 -4.54 2.35
CA LEU A 103 -13.87 -4.40 2.34
C LEU A 103 -13.37 -4.69 3.76
N VAL A 104 -12.41 -5.60 3.89
CA VAL A 104 -11.95 -6.14 5.16
C VAL A 104 -10.43 -6.04 5.31
N VAL A 105 -9.99 -5.73 6.54
CA VAL A 105 -8.60 -5.90 6.96
C VAL A 105 -8.52 -7.18 7.76
N ALA A 106 -7.69 -8.10 7.29
CA ALA A 106 -7.45 -9.37 7.93
C ALA A 106 -5.96 -9.72 7.90
N ASP A 107 -5.61 -10.76 8.64
CA ASP A 107 -4.32 -11.39 8.51
C ASP A 107 -4.34 -12.59 7.54
N ARG A 108 -3.19 -13.28 7.40
CA ARG A 108 -3.09 -14.47 6.55
C ARG A 108 -3.86 -15.70 7.09
N ALA A 109 -4.10 -15.78 8.39
CA ALA A 109 -4.93 -16.83 8.98
C ALA A 109 -6.42 -16.59 8.72
N GLY A 110 -6.78 -15.36 8.33
CA GLY A 110 -8.15 -14.94 8.06
C GLY A 110 -8.78 -14.20 9.23
N ASP A 111 -8.03 -13.91 10.29
CA ASP A 111 -8.52 -13.17 11.45
C ASP A 111 -8.77 -11.72 11.05
N LEU A 112 -10.05 -11.34 11.08
CA LEU A 112 -10.54 -10.04 10.66
C LEU A 112 -10.51 -9.08 11.85
N VAL A 113 -9.90 -7.90 11.64
CA VAL A 113 -9.81 -6.84 12.66
C VAL A 113 -10.60 -5.59 12.32
N TRP A 114 -11.02 -5.43 11.06
CA TRP A 114 -11.84 -4.30 10.62
C TRP A 114 -12.63 -4.62 9.35
N SER A 115 -13.82 -4.06 9.23
CA SER A 115 -14.62 -4.10 7.99
C SER A 115 -15.41 -2.80 7.78
N THR A 116 -15.87 -2.58 6.55
CA THR A 116 -16.74 -1.44 6.21
C THR A 116 -18.15 -1.51 6.81
N GLY A 117 -18.64 -2.69 7.23
CA GLY A 117 -19.98 -2.83 7.82
C GLY A 117 -21.15 -2.48 6.91
N LEU A 118 -20.97 -2.60 5.59
CA LEU A 118 -22.01 -2.34 4.60
C LEU A 118 -23.06 -3.46 4.64
N PRO A 119 -24.35 -3.13 4.44
CA PRO A 119 -25.39 -4.15 4.32
C PRO A 119 -25.12 -5.10 3.15
N SER A 120 -25.46 -6.37 3.36
CA SER A 120 -25.23 -7.52 2.47
C SER A 120 -26.18 -7.54 1.26
N ASN A 121 -26.42 -6.39 0.66
CA ASN A 121 -27.27 -6.24 -0.54
C ASN A 121 -26.45 -6.40 -1.84
N ALA A 122 -25.27 -7.03 -1.77
CA ALA A 122 -24.17 -6.79 -2.69
C ALA A 122 -24.03 -7.88 -3.77
N SER A 123 -25.02 -7.98 -4.65
CA SER A 123 -24.86 -8.69 -5.93
C SER A 123 -24.01 -7.89 -6.94
N GLY A 124 -23.57 -6.67 -6.59
CA GLY A 124 -22.89 -5.73 -7.48
C GLY A 124 -21.35 -5.80 -7.41
N ASN A 125 -20.70 -5.54 -8.54
CA ASN A 125 -19.24 -5.42 -8.64
C ASN A 125 -18.77 -4.16 -7.90
N ARG A 126 -18.36 -4.31 -6.63
CA ARG A 126 -17.78 -3.23 -5.82
C ARG A 126 -16.31 -3.02 -6.17
N VAL A 127 -15.90 -1.75 -6.15
CA VAL A 127 -14.52 -1.31 -6.37
C VAL A 127 -14.14 -0.37 -5.23
N ALA A 128 -12.96 -0.56 -4.66
CA ALA A 128 -12.34 0.41 -3.77
C ALA A 128 -11.50 1.37 -4.61
N GLN A 129 -11.64 2.67 -4.40
CA GLN A 129 -10.84 3.69 -5.08
C GLN A 129 -10.29 4.69 -4.07
N LEU A 130 -9.02 5.04 -4.20
CA LEU A 130 -8.40 6.14 -3.47
C LEU A 130 -8.47 7.41 -4.34
N LEU A 131 -9.28 8.37 -3.90
CA LEU A 131 -9.50 9.65 -4.59
C LEU A 131 -8.38 10.65 -4.37
#